data_AF-A0A8S3UQA9-F1
#
_entry.id   AF-A0A8S3UQA9-F1
#
_cell.length_a   1.000
_cell.length_b   1.000
_cell.length_c   1.000
_cell.angle_alpha   90.00
_cell.angle_beta   90.00
_cell.angle_gamma   90.00
#
_symmetry.space_group_name_H-M   'P 1'
#
loop_
_entity.id
_entity.type
_entity.pdbx_description
1 polymer ?
#
loop_
_entity_poly.entity_id
_entity_poly.type
_entity_poly.pdbx_seq_one_letter_code
_entity_poly.pdbx_strand_id
1 'polypeptide(L)'
;MTLFSIYVFQRIGFDVHQLQDDYHHKLPSLKLISQLKSLSKMRKEHYKINLEVQARMQDKETSDLTHLKVLGEKIDKVQSLNSHMQSIIDSKAQLLTRLQQPYVGEFIKLEAQYHRYASEFLPEIAPLLADLSTHLDNISWMKFLNLPDSKMDNMLTELGSTLASLQTTFQSLCQMRNSMTNVYSHQAID
;
A
#
# COMPACT_ATOMS: atom_id res chain seq x y z
N MET A 1 40.60 -0.22 -68.64
CA MET A 1 41.96 -0.74 -68.90
C MET A 1 42.54 -1.56 -67.74
N THR A 2 42.01 -1.52 -66.52
CA THR A 2 42.51 -2.32 -65.38
C THR A 2 41.96 -3.75 -65.33
N LEU A 3 40.71 -3.98 -65.76
CA LEU A 3 40.10 -5.32 -65.78
C LEU A 3 40.73 -6.27 -66.82
N PHE A 4 41.14 -5.75 -67.97
CA PHE A 4 41.82 -6.53 -69.01
C PHE A 4 43.24 -6.95 -68.57
N SER A 5 43.94 -6.06 -67.86
CA SER A 5 45.29 -6.35 -67.34
C SER A 5 45.27 -7.40 -66.23
N ILE A 6 44.22 -7.43 -65.40
CA ILE A 6 44.04 -8.44 -64.34
C ILE A 6 43.72 -9.81 -64.96
N TYR A 7 42.87 -9.85 -65.98
CA TYR A 7 42.50 -11.10 -66.66
C TYR A 7 43.68 -11.74 -67.42
N VAL A 8 44.54 -10.92 -68.03
CA VAL A 8 45.77 -11.40 -68.70
C VAL A 8 46.78 -11.94 -67.67
N PHE A 9 46.90 -11.32 -66.50
CA PHE A 9 47.81 -11.77 -65.44
C PHE A 9 47.37 -13.10 -64.82
N GLN A 10 46.06 -13.30 -64.64
CA GLN A 10 45.51 -14.52 -64.07
C GLN A 10 45.62 -15.73 -65.04
N ARG A 11 45.66 -15.47 -66.35
CA ARG A 11 45.87 -16.50 -67.39
C ARG A 11 47.33 -16.98 -67.50
N ILE A 12 48.28 -16.23 -66.91
CA ILE A 12 49.73 -16.57 -66.85
C ILE A 12 50.06 -17.34 -65.55
N GLY A 13 49.08 -17.67 -64.70
CA GLY A 13 49.30 -18.44 -63.47
C GLY A 13 49.93 -17.64 -62.33
N PHE A 14 49.92 -16.31 -62.40
CA PHE A 14 50.35 -15.44 -61.31
C PHE A 14 49.17 -15.07 -60.41
N ASP A 15 49.12 -15.69 -59.22
CA ASP A 15 48.11 -15.41 -58.21
C ASP A 15 48.50 -14.14 -57.41
N VAL A 16 47.69 -13.09 -57.54
CA VAL A 16 47.90 -11.78 -56.91
C VAL A 16 47.83 -11.88 -55.38
N HIS A 17 47.06 -12.84 -54.85
CA HIS A 17 46.97 -13.07 -53.41
C HIS A 17 48.24 -13.71 -52.82
N GLN A 18 48.90 -14.60 -53.56
CA GLN A 18 50.17 -15.21 -53.15
C GLN A 18 51.32 -14.20 -53.16
N LEU A 19 51.35 -13.28 -54.15
CA LEU A 19 52.31 -12.17 -54.16
C LEU A 19 52.10 -11.22 -52.96
N GLN A 20 50.86 -10.98 -52.52
CA GLN A 20 50.61 -10.08 -51.41
C GLN A 20 51.12 -10.65 -50.07
N ASP A 21 51.00 -11.96 -49.85
CA ASP A 21 51.51 -12.63 -48.66
C ASP A 21 53.04 -12.82 -48.68
N ASP A 22 53.63 -13.16 -49.82
CA ASP A 22 55.10 -13.28 -49.98
C ASP A 22 55.81 -11.91 -49.85
N TYR A 23 55.21 -10.83 -50.36
CA TYR A 23 55.79 -9.48 -50.25
C TYR A 23 55.67 -8.90 -48.84
N HIS A 24 54.64 -9.28 -48.08
CA HIS A 24 54.52 -8.91 -46.66
C HIS A 24 55.57 -9.59 -45.78
N HIS A 25 56.09 -10.76 -46.18
CA HIS A 25 57.18 -11.45 -45.47
C HIS A 25 58.58 -10.92 -45.85
N LYS A 26 58.76 -10.42 -47.08
CA LYS A 26 60.08 -10.08 -47.64
C LYS A 26 60.55 -8.64 -47.38
N LEU A 27 59.66 -7.68 -47.14
CA LEU A 27 60.01 -6.29 -46.82
C LEU A 27 59.45 -5.87 -45.43
N PRO A 28 60.30 -5.84 -44.38
CA PRO A 28 59.92 -5.42 -43.03
C PRO A 28 59.23 -4.04 -42.96
N SER A 29 59.57 -3.14 -43.90
CA SER A 29 59.01 -1.79 -44.00
C SER A 29 57.52 -1.76 -44.36
N LEU A 30 57.03 -2.68 -45.18
CA LEU A 30 55.61 -2.74 -45.57
C LEU A 30 54.72 -3.21 -44.42
N LYS A 31 55.21 -4.20 -43.63
CA LYS A 31 54.55 -4.65 -42.40
C LYS A 31 54.49 -3.52 -41.36
N LEU A 32 55.56 -2.74 -41.23
CA LEU A 32 55.57 -1.56 -40.36
C LEU A 32 54.54 -0.52 -40.80
N ILE A 33 54.44 -0.24 -42.10
CA ILE A 33 53.46 0.72 -42.65
C ILE A 33 52.02 0.23 -42.40
N SER A 34 51.73 -1.06 -42.58
CA SER A 34 50.40 -1.61 -42.31
C SER A 34 50.04 -1.55 -40.82
N GLN A 35 51.00 -1.84 -39.94
CA GLN A 35 50.86 -1.67 -38.49
C GLN A 35 50.64 -0.21 -38.09
N LEU A 36 51.40 0.74 -38.65
CA LEU A 36 51.23 2.17 -38.41
C LEU A 36 49.86 2.67 -38.88
N LYS A 37 49.36 2.16 -40.01
CA LYS A 37 48.02 2.49 -40.52
C LYS A 37 46.92 1.95 -39.59
N SER A 38 47.07 0.72 -39.10
CA SER A 38 46.15 0.12 -38.12
C SER A 38 46.17 0.90 -36.80
N LEU A 39 47.36 1.24 -36.29
CA LEU A 39 47.54 2.04 -35.07
C LEU A 39 46.97 3.45 -35.22
N SER A 40 47.13 4.08 -36.38
CA SER A 40 46.53 5.38 -36.68
C SER A 40 44.99 5.30 -36.68
N LYS A 41 44.41 4.24 -37.26
CA LYS A 41 42.96 4.00 -37.22
C LYS A 41 42.47 3.82 -35.78
N MET A 42 43.14 2.98 -35.00
CA MET A 42 42.81 2.75 -33.58
C MET A 42 42.92 4.05 -32.76
N ARG A 43 43.96 4.86 -32.99
CA ARG A 43 44.14 6.15 -32.30
C ARG A 43 43.02 7.13 -32.62
N LYS A 44 42.55 7.18 -33.86
CA LYS A 44 41.41 8.02 -34.26
C LYS A 44 40.13 7.56 -33.57
N GLU A 45 39.89 6.26 -33.51
CA GLU A 45 38.73 5.68 -32.83
C GLU A 45 38.76 5.96 -31.32
N HIS A 46 39.91 5.75 -30.68
CA HIS A 46 40.12 6.08 -29.27
C HIS A 46 39.87 7.57 -28.99
N TYR A 47 40.38 8.46 -29.84
CA TYR A 47 40.15 9.90 -29.68
C TYR A 47 38.66 10.26 -29.83
N LYS A 48 37.97 9.65 -30.79
CA LYS A 48 36.51 9.86 -30.98
C LYS A 48 35.73 9.45 -29.73
N ILE A 49 36.00 8.26 -29.19
CA ILE A 49 35.34 7.77 -27.97
C ILE A 49 35.67 8.68 -26.79
N ASN A 50 36.93 9.08 -26.64
CA ASN A 50 37.34 9.96 -25.55
C ASN A 50 36.62 11.32 -25.60
N LEU A 51 36.46 11.89 -26.80
CA LEU A 51 35.72 13.13 -26.98
C LEU A 51 34.24 12.96 -26.62
N GLU A 52 33.62 11.84 -26.99
CA GLU A 52 32.22 11.54 -26.64
C GLU A 52 32.04 11.36 -25.12
N VAL A 53 32.99 10.69 -24.46
CA VAL A 53 33.01 10.56 -22.99
C VAL A 53 33.13 11.93 -22.34
N GLN A 54 34.06 12.77 -22.79
CA GLN A 54 34.25 14.10 -22.24
C GLN A 54 33.01 14.99 -22.43
N ALA A 55 32.38 14.93 -23.61
CA ALA A 55 31.14 15.65 -23.88
C ALA A 55 30.01 15.20 -22.94
N ARG A 56 29.85 13.89 -22.71
CA ARG A 56 28.85 13.36 -21.77
C ARG A 56 29.16 13.70 -20.31
N MET A 57 30.44 13.74 -19.92
CA MET A 57 30.82 14.17 -18.58
C MET A 57 30.46 15.64 -18.36
N GLN A 58 30.77 16.50 -19.32
CA GLN A 58 30.42 17.92 -19.25
C GLN A 58 28.91 18.15 -19.27
N ASP A 59 28.16 17.40 -20.09
CA ASP A 59 26.69 17.42 -20.08
C ASP A 59 26.15 16.99 -18.71
N LYS A 60 26.68 15.92 -18.11
CA LYS A 60 26.30 15.49 -16.76
C LYS A 60 26.61 16.53 -15.68
N GLU A 61 27.77 17.18 -15.73
CA GLU A 61 28.15 18.23 -14.77
C GLU A 61 27.27 19.49 -14.90
N THR A 62 26.82 19.79 -16.11
CA THR A 62 25.97 20.95 -16.39
C THR A 62 24.47 20.64 -16.39
N SER A 63 24.12 19.35 -16.38
CA SER A 63 22.79 18.75 -16.45
C SER A 63 21.79 19.41 -15.50
N ASP A 64 22.22 19.67 -14.26
CA ASP A 64 21.40 20.26 -13.20
C ASP A 64 20.97 21.70 -13.48
N LEU A 65 21.66 22.39 -14.40
CA LEU A 65 21.40 23.78 -14.80
C LEU A 65 20.91 23.89 -16.24
N THR A 66 21.28 22.96 -17.12
CA THR A 66 20.94 23.00 -18.56
C THR A 66 19.65 22.28 -18.88
N HIS A 67 19.27 21.22 -18.16
CA HIS A 67 18.00 20.54 -18.42
C HIS A 67 16.85 21.23 -17.68
N LEU A 68 15.93 21.78 -18.47
CA LEU A 68 14.72 22.45 -17.99
C LEU A 68 13.89 21.58 -17.04
N LYS A 69 13.88 20.25 -17.23
CA LYS A 69 13.16 19.33 -16.35
C LYS A 69 13.73 19.30 -14.93
N VAL A 70 15.06 19.17 -14.79
CA VAL A 70 15.73 19.13 -13.48
C VAL A 70 15.58 20.48 -12.78
N LEU A 71 15.68 21.57 -13.53
CA LEU A 71 15.47 22.91 -13.01
C LEU A 71 14.02 23.14 -12.57
N GLY A 72 13.04 22.69 -13.35
CA GLY A 72 11.62 22.75 -12.99
C GLY A 72 11.32 21.99 -11.70
N GLU A 73 11.78 20.74 -11.58
CA GLU A 73 11.61 19.95 -10.35
C GLU A 73 12.26 20.64 -9.12
N LYS A 74 13.39 21.31 -9.31
CA LYS A 74 14.06 22.06 -8.24
C LYS A 74 13.28 23.32 -7.85
N ILE A 75 12.75 24.05 -8.83
CA ILE A 75 11.88 25.23 -8.60
C ILE A 75 10.63 24.80 -7.85
N ASP A 76 9.96 23.73 -8.29
CA ASP A 76 8.74 23.22 -7.65
C ASP A 76 8.99 22.82 -6.18
N LYS A 77 10.11 22.15 -5.90
CA LYS A 77 10.51 21.81 -4.52
C LYS A 77 10.75 23.06 -3.67
N VAL A 78 11.46 24.05 -4.20
CA VAL A 78 11.74 25.31 -3.48
C VAL A 78 10.45 26.10 -3.26
N GLN A 79 9.56 26.15 -4.25
CA GLN A 79 8.27 26.83 -4.16
C GLN A 79 7.34 26.14 -3.17
N SER A 80 7.31 24.81 -3.16
CA SER A 80 6.58 24.01 -2.17
C SER A 80 7.08 24.30 -0.75
N LEU A 81 8.41 24.25 -0.54
CA LEU A 81 8.99 24.59 0.76
C LEU A 81 8.65 26.02 1.18
N ASN A 82 8.74 26.98 0.25
CA ASN A 82 8.40 28.37 0.53
C ASN A 82 6.92 28.53 0.89
N SER A 83 6.01 27.83 0.20
CA SER A 83 4.58 27.82 0.52
C SER A 83 4.33 27.23 1.92
N HIS A 84 5.01 26.16 2.29
CA HIS A 84 4.90 25.58 3.63
C HIS A 84 5.42 26.55 4.71
N MET A 85 6.57 27.18 4.48
CA MET A 85 7.10 28.18 5.40
C MET A 85 6.16 29.38 5.52
N GLN A 86 5.59 29.86 4.42
CA GLN A 86 4.63 30.95 4.45
C GLN A 86 3.38 30.57 5.26
N SER A 87 2.84 29.36 5.07
CA SER A 87 1.71 28.86 5.84
C SER A 87 2.00 28.81 7.35
N ILE A 88 3.22 28.43 7.74
CA ILE A 88 3.66 28.43 9.14
C ILE A 88 3.77 29.86 9.68
N ILE A 89 4.30 30.79 8.89
CA ILE A 89 4.41 32.20 9.26
C ILE A 89 3.03 32.82 9.46
N ASP A 90 2.09 32.55 8.55
CA ASP A 90 0.71 33.04 8.65
C ASP A 90 0.01 32.44 9.89
N SER A 91 0.29 31.17 10.18
CA SER A 91 -0.23 30.46 11.36
C SER A 91 0.51 30.81 12.65
N LYS A 92 1.59 31.59 12.63
CA LYS A 92 2.45 31.87 13.80
C LYS A 92 1.67 32.52 14.93
N ALA A 93 0.81 33.49 14.64
CA ALA A 93 0.01 34.18 15.65
C ALA A 93 -1.02 33.24 16.31
N GLN A 94 -1.63 32.36 15.51
CA GLN A 94 -2.55 31.33 15.99
C GLN A 94 -1.83 30.29 16.85
N LEU A 95 -0.64 29.85 16.41
CA LEU A 95 0.20 28.90 17.12
C LEU A 95 0.65 29.48 18.46
N LEU A 96 1.10 30.74 18.46
CA LEU A 96 1.51 31.46 19.66
C LEU A 96 0.34 31.58 20.64
N THR A 97 -0.86 31.93 20.16
CA THR A 97 -2.06 32.02 21.00
C THR A 97 -2.41 30.66 21.61
N ARG A 98 -2.36 29.57 20.83
CA ARG A 98 -2.61 28.20 21.34
C ARG A 98 -1.55 27.72 22.32
N LEU A 99 -0.30 28.12 22.15
CA LEU A 99 0.78 27.75 23.06
C LEU A 99 0.76 28.58 24.35
N GLN A 100 0.38 29.86 24.26
CA GLN A 100 0.23 30.75 25.42
C GLN A 100 -1.05 30.48 26.22
N GLN A 101 -2.10 30.01 25.54
CA GLN A 101 -3.34 29.57 26.18
C GLN A 101 -3.51 28.07 25.93
N PRO A 102 -2.90 27.20 26.77
CA PRO A 102 -3.28 25.79 26.77
C PRO A 102 -4.79 25.74 26.99
N TYR A 103 -5.47 25.16 26.00
CA TYR A 103 -6.92 25.06 25.88
C TYR A 103 -7.59 24.87 27.25
N VAL A 104 -8.26 25.91 27.76
CA VAL A 104 -8.89 25.93 29.09
C VAL A 104 -10.28 25.30 28.99
N GLY A 105 -10.35 24.01 28.64
CA GLY A 105 -11.57 23.23 28.76
C GLY A 105 -11.81 22.75 30.21
N GLU A 106 -12.88 22.00 30.44
CA GLU A 106 -12.99 21.16 31.65
C GLU A 106 -12.08 19.93 31.47
N PHE A 107 -10.80 20.09 31.79
CA PHE A 107 -9.85 18.97 31.78
C PHE A 107 -9.52 18.55 33.21
N ILE A 108 -9.29 17.25 33.38
CA ILE A 108 -8.73 16.70 34.59
C ILE A 108 -7.27 17.19 34.64
N LYS A 109 -6.95 18.07 35.59
CA LYS A 109 -5.57 18.48 35.86
C LYS A 109 -4.80 17.27 36.36
N LEU A 110 -3.89 16.77 35.53
CA LEU A 110 -3.06 15.63 35.86
C LEU A 110 -1.60 16.06 35.83
N GLU A 111 -0.82 15.64 36.81
CA GLU A 111 0.62 15.85 36.78
C GLU A 111 1.27 14.94 35.71
N ALA A 112 2.35 15.42 35.10
CA ALA A 112 2.99 14.72 33.98
C ALA A 112 3.39 13.26 34.31
N GLN A 113 3.75 13.00 35.57
CA GLN A 113 4.09 11.67 36.07
C GLN A 113 2.94 10.66 35.98
N TYR A 114 1.68 11.13 36.00
CA TYR A 114 0.50 10.27 35.99
C TYR A 114 -0.12 10.12 34.61
N HIS A 115 0.31 10.88 33.59
CA HIS A 115 -0.33 10.89 32.26
C HIS A 115 -0.36 9.51 31.62
N ARG A 116 0.71 8.71 31.82
CA ARG A 116 0.79 7.35 31.29
C ARG A 116 -0.32 6.47 31.88
N TYR A 117 -0.46 6.46 33.20
CA TYR A 117 -1.48 5.65 33.87
C TYR A 117 -2.90 6.10 33.50
N ALA A 118 -3.14 7.42 33.41
CA ALA A 118 -4.43 7.93 32.96
C ALA A 118 -4.74 7.52 31.51
N SER A 119 -3.74 7.52 30.62
CA SER A 119 -3.93 7.11 29.22
C SER A 119 -4.26 5.63 29.05
N GLU A 120 -3.76 4.78 29.96
CA GLU A 120 -4.05 3.34 29.98
C GLU A 120 -5.41 3.06 30.64
N PHE A 121 -5.73 3.78 31.72
CA PHE A 121 -6.93 3.55 32.54
C PHE A 121 -8.23 4.15 31.98
N LEU A 122 -8.18 5.33 31.37
CA LEU A 122 -9.38 6.01 30.86
C LEU A 122 -10.12 5.19 29.77
N PRO A 123 -9.43 4.54 28.80
CA PRO A 123 -10.08 3.65 27.85
C PRO A 123 -10.74 2.44 28.50
N GLU A 124 -10.19 1.91 29.59
CA GLU A 124 -10.75 0.76 30.32
C GLU A 124 -12.02 1.14 31.09
N ILE A 125 -12.08 2.36 31.66
CA ILE A 125 -13.26 2.85 32.38
C ILE A 125 -14.37 3.36 31.46
N ALA A 126 -14.04 3.88 30.28
CA ALA A 126 -15.03 4.42 29.34
C ALA A 126 -16.24 3.48 29.08
N PRO A 127 -16.07 2.17 28.79
CA PRO A 127 -17.21 1.26 28.60
C PRO A 127 -18.00 1.06 29.90
N LEU A 128 -17.33 0.94 31.04
CA LEU A 128 -17.99 0.78 32.35
C LEU A 128 -18.85 2.00 32.70
N LEU A 129 -18.39 3.21 32.37
CA LEU A 129 -19.15 4.43 32.59
C LEU A 129 -20.34 4.55 31.63
N ALA A 130 -20.20 4.08 30.39
CA ALA A 130 -21.30 4.02 29.43
C ALA A 130 -22.39 3.02 29.88
N ASP A 131 -21.98 1.84 30.37
CA ASP A 131 -22.87 0.80 30.84
C ASP A 131 -23.50 1.10 32.21
N LEU A 132 -22.87 2.00 32.99
CA LEU A 132 -23.37 2.40 34.31
C LEU A 132 -24.81 2.94 34.26
N SER A 133 -25.17 3.71 33.24
CA SER A 133 -26.54 4.21 33.08
C SER A 133 -27.52 3.05 32.94
N THR A 134 -27.22 2.10 32.07
CA THR A 134 -28.03 0.88 31.86
C THR A 134 -28.12 0.06 33.15
N HIS A 135 -27.03 -0.05 33.90
CA HIS A 135 -27.02 -0.76 35.18
C HIS A 135 -27.88 -0.06 36.23
N LEU A 136 -27.85 1.27 36.30
CA LEU A 136 -28.71 2.06 37.18
C LEU A 136 -30.19 1.95 36.78
N ASP A 137 -30.49 1.94 35.49
CA ASP A 137 -31.85 1.72 34.98
C ASP A 137 -32.36 0.31 35.32
N ASN A 138 -31.50 -0.72 35.18
CA ASN A 138 -31.83 -2.08 35.57
C ASN A 138 -32.08 -2.23 37.08
N ILE A 139 -31.28 -1.55 37.91
CA ILE A 139 -31.48 -1.53 39.37
C ILE A 139 -32.78 -0.79 39.72
N SER A 140 -33.05 0.32 39.04
CA SER A 140 -34.31 1.06 39.19
C SER A 140 -35.51 0.18 38.82
N TRP A 141 -35.46 -0.50 37.68
CA TRP A 141 -36.45 -1.48 37.26
C TRP A 141 -36.63 -2.61 38.29
N MET A 142 -35.54 -3.15 38.82
CA MET A 142 -35.58 -4.17 39.86
C MET A 142 -36.23 -3.67 41.15
N LYS A 143 -36.06 -2.39 41.50
CA LYS A 143 -36.75 -1.78 42.65
C LYS A 143 -38.27 -1.76 42.44
N PHE A 144 -38.74 -1.54 41.21
CA PHE A 144 -40.16 -1.64 40.86
C PHE A 144 -40.69 -3.09 40.88
N LEU A 145 -39.81 -4.09 40.77
CA LEU A 145 -40.12 -5.51 40.95
C LEU A 145 -40.21 -5.95 42.42
N ASN A 146 -40.27 -5.04 43.40
CA ASN A 146 -40.75 -5.36 44.75
C ASN A 146 -42.26 -5.71 44.70
N LEU A 147 -42.61 -6.76 43.96
CA LEU A 147 -43.81 -7.53 44.20
C LEU A 147 -43.52 -8.34 45.46
N PRO A 148 -44.40 -8.33 46.48
CA PRO A 148 -44.25 -9.22 47.61
C PRO A 148 -44.16 -10.66 47.10
N ASP A 149 -43.24 -11.47 47.65
CA ASP A 149 -42.97 -12.86 47.22
C ASP A 149 -44.25 -13.67 46.97
N SER A 150 -45.27 -13.45 47.79
CA SER A 150 -46.57 -14.10 47.65
C SER A 150 -47.30 -13.82 46.34
N LYS A 151 -47.16 -12.62 45.75
CA LYS A 151 -47.75 -12.29 44.43
C LYS A 151 -46.96 -12.93 43.30
N MET A 152 -45.64 -13.00 43.41
CA MET A 152 -44.80 -13.65 42.40
C MET A 152 -45.03 -15.16 42.37
N ASP A 153 -45.12 -15.80 43.53
CA ASP A 153 -45.41 -17.24 43.65
C ASP A 153 -46.81 -17.58 43.10
N ASN A 154 -47.81 -16.74 43.38
CA ASN A 154 -49.14 -16.87 42.81
C ASN A 154 -49.14 -16.70 41.28
N MET A 155 -48.44 -15.71 40.74
CA MET A 155 -48.31 -15.50 39.29
C MET A 155 -47.57 -16.64 38.59
N LEU A 156 -46.52 -17.18 39.22
CA LEU A 156 -45.77 -18.33 38.70
C LEU A 156 -46.62 -19.60 38.72
N THR A 157 -47.42 -19.81 39.77
CA THR A 157 -48.36 -20.93 39.87
C THR A 157 -49.46 -20.81 38.81
N GLU A 158 -50.00 -19.60 38.60
CA GLU A 158 -51.00 -19.34 37.57
C GLU A 158 -50.42 -19.54 36.16
N LEU A 159 -49.22 -19.06 35.88
CA LEU A 159 -48.49 -19.34 34.64
C LEU A 159 -48.24 -20.83 34.43
N GLY A 160 -47.83 -21.55 35.47
CA GLY A 160 -47.66 -23.00 35.42
C GLY A 160 -48.97 -23.70 35.08
N SER A 161 -50.09 -23.27 35.67
CA SER A 161 -51.42 -23.84 35.42
C SER A 161 -51.92 -23.58 33.99
N THR A 162 -51.68 -22.37 33.47
CA THR A 162 -52.08 -21.99 32.11
C THR A 162 -51.23 -22.68 31.06
N LEU A 163 -49.92 -22.86 31.31
CA LEU A 163 -49.03 -23.65 30.47
C LEU A 163 -49.42 -25.14 30.46
N ALA A 164 -49.77 -25.70 31.62
CA ALA A 164 -50.27 -27.07 31.70
C ALA A 164 -51.59 -27.24 30.94
N SER A 165 -52.53 -26.30 31.09
CA SER A 165 -53.78 -26.29 30.31
C SER A 165 -53.51 -26.21 28.81
N LEU A 166 -52.62 -25.30 28.38
CA LEU A 166 -52.19 -25.18 26.98
C LEU A 166 -51.60 -26.50 26.47
N GLN A 167 -50.72 -27.14 27.24
CA GLN A 167 -50.13 -28.44 26.90
C GLN A 167 -51.21 -29.52 26.74
N THR A 168 -52.19 -29.58 27.63
CA THR A 168 -53.32 -30.53 27.52
C THR A 168 -54.15 -30.24 26.28
N THR A 169 -54.49 -28.98 25.98
CA THR A 169 -55.24 -28.64 24.76
C THR A 169 -54.46 -29.01 23.50
N PHE A 170 -53.15 -28.80 23.48
CA PHE A 170 -52.28 -29.20 22.38
C PHE A 170 -52.25 -30.72 22.19
N GLN A 171 -52.19 -31.49 23.28
CA GLN A 171 -52.26 -32.95 23.24
C GLN A 171 -53.62 -33.43 22.71
N SER A 172 -54.73 -32.85 23.17
CA SER A 172 -56.08 -33.17 22.67
C SER A 172 -56.21 -32.86 21.18
N LEU A 173 -55.66 -31.73 20.70
CA LEU A 173 -55.62 -31.40 19.27
C LEU A 173 -54.81 -32.42 18.46
N CYS A 174 -53.68 -32.89 18.99
CA CYS A 174 -52.88 -33.93 18.35
C CYS A 174 -53.64 -35.26 18.28
N GLN A 175 -54.33 -35.66 19.35
CA GLN A 175 -55.16 -36.87 19.37
C GLN A 175 -56.31 -36.78 18.37
N MET A 176 -57.04 -35.66 18.34
CA MET A 176 -58.12 -35.40 17.40
C MET A 176 -57.64 -35.48 15.95
N ARG A 177 -56.48 -34.88 15.64
CA ARG A 177 -55.85 -34.97 14.31
C ARG A 177 -55.56 -36.43 13.92
N ASN A 178 -55.00 -37.21 14.84
CA ASN A 178 -54.71 -38.63 14.58
C ASN A 178 -55.99 -39.43 14.35
N SER A 179 -57.04 -39.20 15.13
CA SER A 179 -58.35 -39.83 14.93
C SER A 179 -58.97 -39.46 13.58
N MET A 180 -58.88 -38.19 13.17
CA MET A 180 -59.35 -37.77 11.84
C MET A 180 -58.58 -38.48 10.72
N THR A 181 -57.25 -38.52 10.79
CA THR A 181 -56.42 -39.25 9.81
C THR A 181 -56.81 -40.73 9.73
N ASN A 182 -57.11 -41.36 10.86
CA ASN A 182 -57.53 -42.77 10.91
C ASN A 182 -58.93 -43.00 10.29
N VAL A 183 -59.85 -42.05 10.41
CA VAL A 183 -61.17 -42.12 9.75
C VAL A 183 -61.03 -41.94 8.24
N TYR A 184 -60.20 -41.00 7.80
CA TYR A 184 -59.93 -40.80 6.36
C TYR A 184 -59.21 -41.99 5.72
N SER A 185 -58.35 -42.69 6.45
CA SER A 185 -57.69 -43.90 5.94
C SER A 185 -58.61 -45.12 5.90
N HIS A 186 -59.62 -45.22 6.78
CA HIS A 186 -60.65 -46.27 6.71
C HIS A 186 -61.67 -46.02 5.59
N GLN A 187 -62.01 -44.78 5.26
CA GLN A 187 -62.92 -44.45 4.15
C GLN A 187 -62.30 -44.64 2.75
N ALA A 188 -60.99 -44.89 2.64
CA ALA A 188 -60.31 -45.13 1.37
C ALA A 188 -60.16 -46.62 1.02
N ILE A 189 -60.64 -47.54 1.87
CA ILE A 189 -60.50 -49.00 1.70
C ILE A 189 -61.87 -49.69 1.48
N ASP A 190 -62.99 -48.97 1.62
CA ASP A 190 -64.32 -49.38 1.14
C ASP A 190 -64.68 -48.62 -0.15
#